data_AF-M0JGW5-F1
#
_entry.id   AF-M0JGW5-F1
#
_cell.length_a   1.000
_cell.length_b   1.000
_cell.length_c   1.000
_cell.angle_alpha   90.00
_cell.angle_beta   90.00
_cell.angle_gamma   90.00
#
_symmetry.space_group_name_H-M   'P 1'
#
loop_
_entity.id
_entity.type
_entity.pdbx_description
1 polymer ?
#
loop_
_entity_poly.entity_id
_entity_poly.type
_entity_poly.pdbx_seq_one_letter_code
_entity_poly.pdbx_strand_id
1 'polypeptide(L)'
;MGDISVHLVDRGRVHADTGYVLDGYSMGSASNPNPDHEMSEFVVWNAVVDGPDRTVLWDTGSNPAAGDGYWPEPLYEAFSHVDAAEHTLEGDLGAVGYDLADIDAVVMSHLHLDHAGGLAAFEGTDVPIYVHEEELKFAYYSAKTTEGSIAYLASDFDRDLNWHVVHGDEHTLFDGFRLIHLPGHTPGVLGAHIETPAGDVLVAGDECYVEGNYADEVPLGPGLLWSERDWFESLQTVKELERRTGGDVLFGHDLDRFSSFGDGWNV
;
A
#
# COMPACT_ATOMS: atom_id res chain seq x y z
N MET A 1 5.91 -12.94 23.31
CA MET A 1 5.56 -12.78 21.90
C MET A 1 4.58 -13.88 21.59
N GLY A 2 3.38 -13.51 21.17
CA GLY A 2 2.43 -14.47 20.60
C GLY A 2 2.98 -15.01 19.28
N ASP A 3 2.40 -16.10 18.80
CA ASP A 3 2.67 -16.59 17.45
C ASP A 3 1.99 -15.62 16.46
N ILE A 4 2.69 -14.57 16.04
CA ILE A 4 2.28 -13.69 14.94
C ILE A 4 3.02 -14.13 13.68
N SER A 5 2.30 -14.37 12.60
CA SER A 5 2.87 -14.59 11.26
C SER A 5 2.40 -13.55 10.27
N VAL A 6 3.16 -13.35 9.20
CA VAL A 6 2.83 -12.43 8.11
C VAL A 6 2.99 -13.16 6.79
N HIS A 7 1.88 -13.33 6.08
CA HIS A 7 1.78 -14.02 4.81
C HIS A 7 1.60 -13.00 3.69
N LEU A 8 2.53 -12.95 2.75
CA LEU A 8 2.46 -12.05 1.60
C LEU A 8 1.54 -12.64 0.53
N VAL A 9 0.71 -11.79 -0.07
CA VAL A 9 -0.26 -12.14 -1.12
C VAL A 9 0.11 -11.36 -2.36
N ASP A 10 0.55 -12.05 -3.41
CA ASP A 10 0.82 -11.43 -4.72
C ASP A 10 -0.52 -11.07 -5.39
N ARG A 11 -0.70 -9.80 -5.74
CA ARG A 11 -1.92 -9.24 -6.31
C ARG A 11 -1.73 -8.73 -7.74
N GLY A 12 -0.63 -9.10 -8.40
CA GLY A 12 -0.39 -8.80 -9.81
C GLY A 12 0.60 -7.68 -10.05
N ARG A 13 0.58 -7.12 -11.26
CA ARG A 13 1.60 -6.23 -11.81
C ARG A 13 1.01 -4.95 -12.39
N VAL A 14 1.52 -3.83 -11.90
CA VAL A 14 1.29 -2.50 -12.47
C VAL A 14 2.50 -2.11 -13.32
N HIS A 15 2.24 -1.65 -14.55
CA HIS A 15 3.25 -1.02 -15.39
C HIS A 15 3.08 0.49 -15.36
N ALA A 16 4.16 1.20 -15.05
CA ALA A 16 4.17 2.65 -14.96
C ALA A 16 5.52 3.22 -15.39
N ASP A 17 5.54 4.51 -15.74
CA ASP A 17 6.79 5.24 -15.98
C ASP A 17 7.56 5.35 -14.65
N THR A 18 8.82 4.94 -14.64
CA THR A 18 9.68 4.97 -13.45
C THR A 18 9.84 6.37 -12.88
N GLY A 19 9.63 7.42 -13.67
CA GLY A 19 9.59 8.81 -13.21
C GLY A 19 8.44 9.15 -12.26
N TYR A 20 7.37 8.33 -12.19
CA TYR A 20 6.36 8.44 -11.13
C TYR A 20 6.89 7.89 -9.79
N VAL A 21 7.74 6.87 -9.85
CA VAL A 21 8.22 6.12 -8.67
C VAL A 21 9.47 6.75 -8.06
N LEU A 22 10.37 7.27 -8.91
CA LEU A 22 11.59 7.95 -8.51
C LEU A 22 11.63 9.33 -9.18
N ASP A 23 11.55 10.38 -8.36
CA ASP A 23 11.61 11.75 -8.89
C ASP A 23 12.92 11.98 -9.66
N GLY A 24 12.79 12.63 -10.81
CA GLY A 24 13.92 12.94 -11.68
C GLY A 24 14.60 11.73 -12.34
N TYR A 25 13.96 10.56 -12.41
CA TYR A 25 14.54 9.34 -13.02
C TYR A 25 15.03 9.57 -14.46
N SER A 26 14.20 10.18 -15.32
CA SER A 26 14.58 10.57 -16.69
C SER A 26 14.36 12.07 -16.89
N MET A 27 15.46 12.82 -17.01
CA MET A 27 15.45 14.28 -17.12
C MET A 27 16.20 14.76 -18.36
N GLY A 28 15.57 15.67 -19.10
CA GLY A 28 16.17 16.29 -20.28
C GLY A 28 17.41 17.13 -19.95
N SER A 29 18.38 17.12 -20.85
CA SER A 29 19.59 17.94 -20.77
C SER A 29 19.83 18.70 -22.07
N ALA A 30 20.73 19.69 -22.06
CA ALA A 30 21.06 20.44 -23.28
C ALA A 30 21.60 19.54 -24.42
N SER A 31 22.27 18.43 -24.08
CA SER A 31 22.78 17.44 -25.05
C SER A 31 21.77 16.34 -25.40
N ASN A 32 20.77 16.11 -24.56
CA ASN A 32 19.69 15.15 -24.80
C ASN A 32 18.36 15.74 -24.30
N PRO A 33 17.72 16.63 -25.07
CA PRO A 33 16.56 17.38 -24.59
C PRO A 33 15.27 16.54 -24.47
N ASN A 34 15.21 15.38 -25.13
CA ASN A 34 14.07 14.46 -25.08
C ASN A 34 14.60 13.05 -24.80
N PRO A 35 14.98 12.74 -23.54
CA PRO A 35 15.38 11.39 -23.19
C PRO A 35 14.20 10.44 -23.34
N ASP A 36 14.49 9.18 -23.61
CA ASP A 36 13.47 8.15 -23.54
C ASP A 36 13.06 7.95 -22.08
N HIS A 37 11.78 7.65 -21.87
CA HIS A 37 11.24 7.26 -20.58
C HIS A 37 11.33 5.75 -20.41
N GLU A 38 11.41 5.28 -19.16
CA GLU A 38 11.44 3.85 -18.85
C GLU A 38 10.09 3.45 -18.26
N MET A 39 9.45 2.46 -18.89
CA MET A 39 8.29 1.79 -18.31
C MET A 39 8.80 0.57 -17.56
N SER A 40 8.52 0.50 -16.27
CA SER A 40 8.89 -0.61 -15.40
C SER A 40 7.66 -1.33 -14.87
N GLU A 41 7.89 -2.54 -14.41
CA GLU A 41 6.90 -3.38 -13.75
C GLU A 41 7.06 -3.27 -12.22
N PHE A 42 5.92 -3.12 -11.54
CA PHE A 42 5.81 -2.97 -10.09
C PHE A 42 4.82 -3.99 -9.54
N VAL A 43 5.11 -4.53 -8.37
CA VAL A 43 4.21 -5.49 -7.70
C VAL A 43 3.07 -4.76 -7.00
N VAL A 44 1.87 -5.32 -7.04
CA VAL A 44 0.80 -4.99 -6.09
C VAL A 44 0.70 -6.18 -5.13
N TRP A 45 0.61 -5.91 -3.82
CA TRP A 45 0.52 -6.97 -2.82
C TRP A 45 -0.40 -6.59 -1.66
N ASN A 46 -0.91 -7.62 -0.99
CA ASN A 46 -1.55 -7.52 0.32
C ASN A 46 -0.76 -8.39 1.30
N ALA A 47 -1.03 -8.25 2.59
CA ALA A 47 -0.52 -9.20 3.58
C ALA A 47 -1.63 -9.68 4.52
N VAL A 48 -1.57 -10.94 4.91
CA VAL A 48 -2.38 -11.47 6.02
C VAL A 48 -1.48 -11.57 7.25
N VAL A 49 -1.82 -10.80 8.28
CA VAL A 49 -1.17 -10.83 9.58
C VAL A 49 -2.03 -11.69 10.51
N ASP A 50 -1.56 -12.91 10.77
CA ASP A 50 -2.27 -13.83 11.67
C ASP A 50 -1.78 -13.62 13.09
N GLY A 51 -2.68 -13.11 13.94
CA GLY A 51 -2.40 -12.79 15.33
C GLY A 51 -3.04 -13.78 16.30
N PRO A 52 -2.75 -13.66 17.61
CA PRO A 52 -3.22 -14.63 18.61
C PRO A 52 -4.75 -14.70 18.76
N ASP A 53 -5.45 -13.59 18.48
CA ASP A 53 -6.90 -13.47 18.69
C ASP A 53 -7.67 -12.96 17.46
N ARG A 54 -6.96 -12.63 16.37
CA ARG A 54 -7.57 -12.09 15.14
C ARG A 54 -6.64 -12.22 13.93
N THR A 55 -7.21 -12.41 12.75
CA THR A 55 -6.50 -12.35 11.47
C THR A 55 -6.77 -11.01 10.78
N VAL A 56 -5.73 -10.30 10.37
CA VAL A 56 -5.82 -8.95 9.81
C VAL A 56 -5.33 -8.94 8.36
N LEU A 57 -6.14 -8.41 7.46
CA LEU A 57 -5.75 -8.13 6.09
C LEU A 57 -5.15 -6.72 5.98
N TRP A 58 -3.93 -6.61 5.48
CA TRP A 58 -3.29 -5.36 5.09
C TRP A 58 -3.52 -5.09 3.60
N ASP A 59 -4.22 -3.99 3.30
CA ASP A 59 -4.68 -3.60 1.97
C ASP A 59 -5.51 -4.67 1.24
N THR A 60 -6.16 -4.28 0.15
CA THR A 60 -7.07 -5.16 -0.62
C THR A 60 -6.70 -5.30 -2.10
N GLY A 61 -5.68 -4.59 -2.55
CA GLY A 61 -5.21 -4.62 -3.92
C GLY A 61 -6.15 -3.85 -4.87
N SER A 62 -5.93 -4.03 -6.16
CA SER A 62 -6.76 -3.44 -7.21
C SER A 62 -8.10 -4.15 -7.38
N ASN A 63 -9.07 -3.45 -7.95
CA ASN A 63 -10.31 -4.07 -8.41
C ASN A 63 -10.00 -4.98 -9.62
N PRO A 64 -10.50 -6.23 -9.69
CA PRO A 64 -10.22 -7.11 -10.82
C PRO A 64 -10.70 -6.60 -12.19
N ALA A 65 -11.64 -5.65 -12.20
CA ALA A 65 -12.08 -4.98 -13.43
C ALA A 65 -11.24 -3.76 -13.82
N ALA A 66 -10.09 -3.49 -13.16
CA ALA A 66 -9.24 -2.32 -13.39
C ALA A 66 -9.03 -2.01 -14.89
N GLY A 67 -8.59 -3.02 -15.66
CA GLY A 67 -8.37 -2.92 -17.10
C GLY A 67 -9.61 -3.09 -17.99
N ASP A 68 -10.79 -3.38 -17.42
CA ASP A 68 -12.07 -3.48 -18.14
C ASP A 68 -12.91 -2.20 -17.96
N GLY A 69 -12.23 -1.04 -17.99
CA GLY A 69 -12.82 0.28 -17.88
C GLY A 69 -13.27 0.69 -16.47
N TYR A 70 -12.92 -0.08 -15.43
CA TYR A 70 -13.16 0.32 -14.05
C TYR A 70 -12.25 1.48 -13.64
N TRP A 71 -10.96 1.40 -13.95
CA TRP A 71 -10.07 2.55 -13.84
C TRP A 71 -10.29 3.48 -15.04
N PRO A 72 -10.41 4.81 -14.82
CA PRO A 72 -10.54 5.76 -15.93
C PRO A 72 -9.38 5.65 -16.92
N GLU A 73 -9.67 5.69 -18.22
CA GLU A 73 -8.67 5.45 -19.28
C GLU A 73 -7.32 6.17 -19.09
N PRO A 74 -7.28 7.49 -18.81
CA PRO A 74 -5.97 8.18 -18.67
C PRO A 74 -5.17 7.71 -17.45
N LEU A 75 -5.85 7.23 -16.41
CA LEU A 75 -5.21 6.68 -15.21
C LEU A 75 -4.70 5.27 -15.49
N TYR A 76 -5.51 4.44 -16.16
CA TYR A 76 -5.08 3.10 -16.58
C TYR A 76 -3.92 3.14 -17.56
N GLU A 77 -3.90 4.08 -18.51
CA GLU A 77 -2.76 4.28 -19.42
C GLU A 77 -1.45 4.65 -18.70
N ALA A 78 -1.55 5.34 -17.55
CA ALA A 78 -0.38 5.75 -16.77
C ALA A 78 0.10 4.66 -15.78
N PHE A 79 -0.82 3.85 -15.26
CA PHE A 79 -0.58 2.84 -14.23
C PHE A 79 -1.30 1.55 -14.59
N SER A 80 -0.95 0.92 -15.70
CA SER A 80 -1.73 -0.21 -16.21
C SER A 80 -1.51 -1.44 -15.33
N HIS A 81 -2.52 -1.83 -14.56
CA HIS A 81 -2.54 -3.14 -13.90
C HIS A 81 -2.95 -4.21 -14.93
N VAL A 82 -1.95 -4.89 -15.48
CA VAL A 82 -2.11 -5.68 -16.73
C VAL A 82 -2.79 -7.03 -16.51
N ASP A 83 -2.71 -7.58 -15.31
CA ASP A 83 -3.20 -8.90 -14.92
C ASP A 83 -4.24 -8.84 -13.78
N ALA A 84 -4.76 -7.66 -13.43
CA ALA A 84 -5.71 -7.48 -12.33
C ALA A 84 -6.92 -8.44 -12.38
N ALA A 85 -7.39 -8.79 -13.58
CA ALA A 85 -8.53 -9.69 -13.79
C ALA A 85 -8.25 -11.14 -13.33
N GLU A 86 -6.98 -11.53 -13.25
CA GLU A 86 -6.52 -12.83 -12.75
C GLU A 86 -6.41 -12.83 -11.21
N HIS A 87 -6.29 -11.64 -10.61
CA HIS A 87 -6.04 -11.40 -9.20
C HIS A 87 -7.31 -10.99 -8.45
N THR A 88 -8.30 -11.87 -8.34
CA THR A 88 -9.44 -11.65 -7.43
C THR A 88 -8.99 -11.76 -5.97
N LEU A 89 -9.48 -10.90 -5.07
CA LEU A 89 -9.08 -10.92 -3.65
C LEU A 89 -9.32 -12.30 -3.01
N GLU A 90 -10.48 -12.89 -3.25
CA GLU A 90 -10.81 -14.25 -2.78
C GLU A 90 -9.85 -15.31 -3.32
N GLY A 91 -9.52 -15.25 -4.61
CA GLY A 91 -8.63 -16.21 -5.26
C GLY A 91 -7.20 -16.17 -4.71
N ASP A 92 -6.63 -14.98 -4.54
CA ASP A 92 -5.25 -14.84 -4.07
C ASP A 92 -5.11 -15.08 -2.57
N LEU A 93 -6.11 -14.71 -1.76
CA LEU A 93 -6.18 -15.16 -0.36
C LEU A 93 -6.23 -16.70 -0.27
N GLY A 94 -7.05 -17.34 -1.11
CA GLY A 94 -7.13 -18.80 -1.17
C GLY A 94 -5.81 -19.45 -1.57
N ALA A 95 -5.00 -18.79 -2.41
CA ALA A 95 -3.67 -19.28 -2.80
C ALA A 95 -2.67 -19.31 -1.64
N VAL A 96 -2.82 -18.44 -0.64
CA VAL A 96 -2.00 -18.42 0.58
C VAL A 96 -2.67 -19.10 1.77
N GLY A 97 -3.84 -19.71 1.57
CA GLY A 97 -4.51 -20.57 2.56
C GLY A 97 -5.51 -19.85 3.47
N TYR A 98 -5.98 -18.66 3.10
CA TYR A 98 -7.00 -17.91 3.83
C TYR A 98 -8.27 -17.73 3.01
N ASP A 99 -9.42 -17.83 3.65
CA ASP A 99 -10.71 -17.42 3.08
C ASP A 99 -11.06 -15.99 3.54
N LEU A 100 -11.91 -15.28 2.79
CA LEU A 100 -12.44 -13.98 3.22
C LEU A 100 -13.14 -14.04 4.60
N ALA A 101 -13.71 -15.20 4.93
CA ALA A 101 -14.39 -15.43 6.20
C ALA A 101 -13.43 -15.56 7.40
N ASP A 102 -12.14 -15.77 7.16
CA ASP A 102 -11.11 -15.80 8.20
C ASP A 102 -10.66 -14.39 8.58
N ILE A 103 -10.97 -13.37 7.78
CA ILE A 103 -10.51 -11.99 8.00
C ILE A 103 -11.36 -11.30 9.06
N ASP A 104 -10.78 -11.08 10.24
CA ASP A 104 -11.42 -10.41 11.38
C ASP A 104 -11.30 -8.89 11.34
N ALA A 105 -10.34 -8.34 10.59
CA ALA A 105 -10.15 -6.91 10.39
C ALA A 105 -9.38 -6.62 9.10
N VAL A 106 -9.59 -5.42 8.55
CA VAL A 106 -8.80 -4.90 7.43
C VAL A 106 -8.10 -3.62 7.87
N VAL A 107 -6.84 -3.44 7.50
CA VAL A 107 -6.11 -2.16 7.61
C VAL A 107 -5.85 -1.66 6.21
N MET A 108 -6.33 -0.46 5.92
CA MET A 108 -5.98 0.26 4.70
C MET A 108 -4.77 1.13 4.99
N SER A 109 -3.66 0.87 4.30
CA SER A 109 -2.52 1.77 4.31
C SER A 109 -2.97 3.15 3.84
N HIS A 110 -3.69 3.19 2.73
CA HIS A 110 -4.38 4.36 2.21
C HIS A 110 -5.47 3.94 1.18
N LEU A 111 -6.14 4.90 0.53
CA LEU A 111 -7.34 4.61 -0.29
C LEU A 111 -7.16 4.81 -1.81
N HIS A 112 -5.94 4.70 -2.32
CA HIS A 112 -5.72 4.67 -3.78
C HIS A 112 -6.25 3.38 -4.42
N LEU A 113 -6.54 3.48 -5.71
CA LEU A 113 -7.16 2.48 -6.58
C LEU A 113 -6.56 1.07 -6.52
N ASP A 114 -5.26 0.96 -6.28
CA ASP A 114 -4.51 -0.28 -6.24
C ASP A 114 -4.34 -0.86 -4.83
N HIS A 115 -4.82 -0.15 -3.80
CA HIS A 115 -4.88 -0.62 -2.42
C HIS A 115 -6.33 -0.92 -2.00
N ALA A 116 -7.28 -0.07 -2.39
CA ALA A 116 -8.68 -0.09 -1.93
C ALA A 116 -9.65 -0.83 -2.85
N GLY A 117 -9.21 -1.31 -4.01
CA GLY A 117 -10.08 -1.88 -5.04
C GLY A 117 -10.81 -3.17 -4.65
N GLY A 118 -10.34 -3.88 -3.62
CA GLY A 118 -10.96 -5.07 -3.06
C GLY A 118 -11.94 -4.81 -1.90
N LEU A 119 -12.12 -3.57 -1.45
CA LEU A 119 -13.01 -3.22 -0.33
C LEU A 119 -14.47 -3.65 -0.54
N ALA A 120 -14.91 -3.83 -1.79
CA ALA A 120 -16.23 -4.34 -2.11
C ALA A 120 -16.53 -5.71 -1.47
N ALA A 121 -15.51 -6.52 -1.18
CA ALA A 121 -15.67 -7.82 -0.50
C ALA A 121 -16.20 -7.71 0.93
N PHE A 122 -16.06 -6.53 1.56
CA PHE A 122 -16.43 -6.29 2.96
C PHE A 122 -17.69 -5.42 3.11
N GLU A 123 -18.34 -5.05 2.01
CA GLU A 123 -19.57 -4.24 2.02
C GLU A 123 -20.72 -4.97 2.76
N GLY A 124 -21.32 -4.28 3.73
CA GLY A 124 -22.42 -4.80 4.55
C GLY A 124 -22.02 -5.84 5.59
N THR A 125 -20.72 -6.06 5.79
CA THR A 125 -20.18 -6.92 6.85
C THR A 125 -19.89 -6.11 8.12
N ASP A 126 -19.75 -6.81 9.26
CA ASP A 126 -19.32 -6.19 10.51
C ASP A 126 -17.77 -6.13 10.65
N VAL A 127 -17.01 -6.54 9.62
CA VAL A 127 -15.54 -6.55 9.66
C VAL A 127 -15.02 -5.11 9.81
N PRO A 128 -14.31 -4.76 10.90
CA PRO A 128 -13.76 -3.42 11.08
C PRO A 128 -12.66 -3.12 10.05
N ILE A 129 -12.79 -1.98 9.37
CA ILE A 129 -11.83 -1.49 8.38
C ILE A 129 -11.14 -0.25 8.94
N TYR A 130 -9.88 -0.40 9.30
CA TYR A 130 -9.05 0.66 9.86
C TYR A 130 -8.46 1.54 8.77
N VAL A 131 -8.54 2.85 8.96
CA VAL A 131 -7.98 3.85 8.04
C VAL A 131 -7.63 5.11 8.83
N HIS A 132 -6.58 5.83 8.42
CA HIS A 132 -6.22 7.08 9.07
C HIS A 132 -7.25 8.19 8.81
N GLU A 133 -7.47 9.07 9.79
CA GLU A 133 -8.47 10.14 9.68
C GLU A 133 -8.20 11.11 8.53
N GLU A 134 -6.93 11.42 8.27
CA GLU A 134 -6.52 12.34 7.21
C GLU A 134 -6.69 11.69 5.84
N GLU A 135 -6.49 10.37 5.75
CA GLU A 135 -6.72 9.62 4.52
C GLU A 135 -8.19 9.63 4.14
N LEU A 136 -9.06 9.26 5.09
CA LEU A 136 -10.49 9.16 4.82
C LEU A 136 -11.06 10.52 4.39
N LYS A 137 -10.66 11.61 5.07
CA LYS A 137 -11.06 12.97 4.69
C LYS A 137 -10.57 13.32 3.29
N PHE A 138 -9.31 13.04 2.97
CA PHE A 138 -8.72 13.40 1.69
C PHE A 138 -9.25 12.56 0.53
N ALA A 139 -9.53 11.28 0.74
CA ALA A 139 -10.16 10.40 -0.24
C ALA A 139 -11.55 10.92 -0.65
N TYR A 140 -12.41 11.27 0.32
CA TYR A 140 -13.72 11.86 0.02
C TYR A 140 -13.62 13.26 -0.61
N TYR A 141 -12.66 14.08 -0.18
CA TYR A 141 -12.40 15.37 -0.83
C TYR A 141 -12.00 15.18 -2.30
N SER A 142 -11.07 14.27 -2.56
CA SER A 142 -10.56 13.97 -3.89
C SER A 142 -11.65 13.39 -4.79
N ALA A 143 -12.43 12.42 -4.31
CA ALA A 143 -13.45 11.79 -5.13
C ALA A 143 -14.72 12.65 -5.37
N LYS A 144 -14.91 13.74 -4.62
CA LYS A 144 -16.05 14.67 -4.79
C LYS A 144 -15.65 16.02 -5.38
N THR A 145 -14.36 16.25 -5.67
CA THR A 145 -13.85 17.50 -6.25
C THR A 145 -12.86 17.23 -7.38
N THR A 146 -12.39 18.28 -8.07
CA THR A 146 -11.32 18.19 -9.07
C THR A 146 -9.97 18.66 -8.54
N GLU A 147 -9.90 18.98 -7.24
CA GLU A 147 -8.77 19.65 -6.61
C GLU A 147 -7.93 18.67 -5.74
N GLY A 148 -8.32 17.40 -5.70
CA GLY A 148 -7.59 16.33 -5.01
C GLY A 148 -6.88 15.39 -5.99
N SER A 149 -6.50 14.21 -5.50
CA SER A 149 -5.83 13.19 -6.31
C SER A 149 -6.83 12.41 -7.17
N ILE A 150 -6.49 12.16 -8.43
CA ILE A 150 -7.29 11.33 -9.35
C ILE A 150 -7.21 9.83 -9.03
N ALA A 151 -6.30 9.43 -8.15
CA ALA A 151 -6.09 8.04 -7.77
C ALA A 151 -7.16 7.49 -6.79
N TYR A 152 -8.05 8.37 -6.29
CA TYR A 152 -9.16 7.98 -5.42
C TYR A 152 -10.43 7.70 -6.23
N LEU A 153 -10.85 6.44 -6.27
CA LEU A 153 -12.11 6.05 -6.88
C LEU A 153 -13.18 5.88 -5.79
N ALA A 154 -14.17 6.79 -5.76
CA ALA A 154 -15.29 6.65 -4.81
C ALA A 154 -15.98 5.29 -4.89
N SER A 155 -16.01 4.66 -6.06
CA SER A 155 -16.57 3.31 -6.21
C SER A 155 -15.85 2.24 -5.38
N ASP A 156 -14.62 2.48 -4.94
CA ASP A 156 -13.89 1.54 -4.08
C ASP A 156 -14.32 1.68 -2.61
N PHE A 157 -14.46 2.91 -2.09
CA PHE A 157 -14.61 3.16 -0.65
C PHE A 157 -15.92 3.85 -0.21
N ASP A 158 -16.71 4.45 -1.11
CA ASP A 158 -18.03 5.06 -0.82
C ASP A 158 -19.12 3.97 -0.77
N ARG A 159 -18.99 3.09 0.24
CA ARG A 159 -19.77 1.86 0.44
C ARG A 159 -20.22 1.72 1.89
N ASP A 160 -21.11 0.78 2.17
CA ASP A 160 -21.51 0.42 3.54
C ASP A 160 -20.41 -0.41 4.23
N LEU A 161 -19.34 0.28 4.63
CA LEU A 161 -18.14 -0.29 5.27
C LEU A 161 -18.10 0.10 6.75
N ASN A 162 -17.74 -0.84 7.61
CA ASN A 162 -17.56 -0.60 9.04
C ASN A 162 -16.22 0.11 9.29
N TRP A 163 -16.16 1.42 9.03
CA TRP A 163 -14.96 2.23 9.21
C TRP A 163 -14.57 2.40 10.69
N HIS A 164 -13.31 2.10 11.01
CA HIS A 164 -12.66 2.37 12.29
C HIS A 164 -11.54 3.39 12.07
N VAL A 165 -11.77 4.64 12.46
CA VAL A 165 -10.84 5.72 12.18
C VAL A 165 -9.67 5.71 13.17
N VAL A 166 -8.46 5.66 12.64
CA VAL A 166 -7.21 5.81 13.37
C VAL A 166 -6.83 7.29 13.44
N HIS A 167 -6.36 7.71 14.62
CA HIS A 167 -5.99 9.10 14.91
C HIS A 167 -4.57 9.19 15.45
N GLY A 168 -3.86 10.26 15.07
CA GLY A 168 -2.52 10.56 15.56
C GLY A 168 -1.45 9.63 15.00
N ASP A 169 -0.23 9.79 15.53
CA ASP A 169 0.97 9.24 14.89
C ASP A 169 1.12 7.71 15.03
N GLU A 170 0.53 7.12 16.08
CA GLU A 170 0.64 5.69 16.35
C GLU A 170 -0.68 5.12 16.90
N HIS A 171 -1.00 3.88 16.50
CA HIS A 171 -2.12 3.12 17.03
C HIS A 171 -1.76 1.65 17.18
N THR A 172 -1.83 1.13 18.40
CA THR A 172 -1.64 -0.31 18.65
C THR A 172 -2.92 -1.06 18.34
N LEU A 173 -2.90 -1.86 17.27
CA LEU A 173 -4.04 -2.71 16.90
C LEU A 173 -4.18 -3.87 17.90
N PHE A 174 -3.07 -4.52 18.21
CA PHE A 174 -2.88 -5.46 19.33
C PHE A 174 -1.39 -5.58 19.70
N ASP A 175 -1.09 -6.31 20.78
CA ASP A 175 0.30 -6.51 21.24
C ASP A 175 1.15 -7.15 20.13
N GLY A 176 2.23 -6.49 19.73
CA GLY A 176 3.07 -6.89 18.60
C GLY A 176 2.61 -6.41 17.22
N PHE A 177 1.51 -5.65 17.09
CA PHE A 177 1.11 -5.01 15.84
C PHE A 177 0.70 -3.55 16.07
N ARG A 178 1.58 -2.63 15.68
CA ARG A 178 1.37 -1.18 15.75
C ARG A 178 1.29 -0.55 14.36
N LEU A 179 0.27 0.27 14.15
CA LEU A 179 0.12 1.16 13.00
C LEU A 179 0.85 2.48 13.26
N ILE A 180 1.46 3.04 12.23
CA ILE A 180 2.27 4.27 12.29
C ILE A 180 1.81 5.18 11.15
N HIS A 181 1.50 6.44 11.45
CA HIS A 181 1.15 7.44 10.44
C HIS A 181 2.43 7.91 9.73
N LEU A 182 2.47 7.74 8.41
CA LEU A 182 3.61 8.06 7.55
C LEU A 182 3.17 9.01 6.41
N PRO A 183 2.71 10.24 6.71
CA PRO A 183 2.25 11.17 5.69
C PRO A 183 3.37 11.53 4.72
N GLY A 184 3.06 11.67 3.43
CA GLY A 184 4.05 12.00 2.42
C GLY A 184 3.52 11.75 1.00
N HIS A 185 3.31 10.47 0.68
CA HIS A 185 2.64 10.04 -0.55
C HIS A 185 1.18 10.53 -0.58
N THR A 186 0.41 10.23 0.46
CA THR A 186 -0.89 10.85 0.78
C THR A 186 -0.81 11.53 2.16
N PRO A 187 -1.78 12.37 2.56
CA PRO A 187 -1.81 12.93 3.91
C PRO A 187 -2.03 11.88 5.01
N GLY A 188 -2.42 10.65 4.68
CA GLY A 188 -2.90 9.67 5.66
C GLY A 188 -2.37 8.25 5.50
N VAL A 189 -1.25 8.05 4.80
CA VAL A 189 -0.62 6.71 4.72
C VAL A 189 -0.36 6.15 6.11
N LEU A 190 -0.79 4.91 6.32
CA LEU A 190 -0.40 4.08 7.45
C LEU A 190 0.69 3.10 7.01
N GLY A 191 1.78 3.07 7.78
CA GLY A 191 2.71 1.96 7.84
C GLY A 191 2.46 1.09 9.08
N ALA A 192 3.31 0.09 9.28
CA ALA A 192 3.21 -0.80 10.44
C ALA A 192 4.56 -1.27 10.98
N HIS A 193 4.56 -1.59 12.27
CA HIS A 193 5.58 -2.38 12.93
C HIS A 193 4.93 -3.64 13.51
N ILE A 194 5.34 -4.80 13.02
CA ILE A 194 4.80 -6.12 13.37
C ILE A 194 5.93 -6.97 13.95
N GLU A 195 5.78 -7.41 15.20
CA GLU A 195 6.77 -8.22 15.90
C GLU A 195 6.47 -9.71 15.69
N THR A 196 7.29 -10.41 14.89
CA THR A 196 7.13 -11.85 14.65
C THR A 196 8.25 -12.66 15.30
N PRO A 197 8.05 -13.97 15.56
CA PRO A 197 9.13 -14.83 16.02
C PRO A 197 10.30 -14.98 15.02
N ALA A 198 10.06 -14.71 13.72
CA ALA A 198 11.09 -14.75 12.67
C ALA A 198 11.90 -13.44 12.57
N GLY A 199 11.41 -12.34 13.15
CA GLY A 199 11.96 -11.00 13.04
C GLY A 199 10.88 -9.93 12.93
N ASP A 200 11.21 -8.69 13.23
CA ASP A 200 10.25 -7.58 13.12
C ASP A 200 10.02 -7.23 11.63
N VAL A 201 8.79 -6.91 11.25
CA VAL A 201 8.40 -6.43 9.92
C VAL A 201 8.02 -4.97 10.02
N LEU A 202 8.62 -4.14 9.16
CA LEU A 202 8.35 -2.71 9.04
C LEU A 202 7.69 -2.45 7.70
N VAL A 203 6.36 -2.32 7.69
CA VAL A 203 5.63 -1.98 6.46
C VAL A 203 5.78 -0.48 6.24
N ALA A 204 6.61 -0.11 5.26
CA ALA A 204 6.68 1.25 4.76
C ALA A 204 5.54 1.50 3.76
N GLY A 205 5.19 0.49 2.95
CA GLY A 205 4.19 0.62 1.89
C GLY A 205 4.54 1.79 0.97
N ASP A 206 3.56 2.63 0.67
CA ASP A 206 3.71 3.73 -0.27
C ASP A 206 4.52 4.93 0.24
N GLU A 207 4.97 4.90 1.49
CA GLU A 207 6.07 5.76 1.92
C GLU A 207 7.36 5.45 1.13
N CYS A 208 7.58 4.21 0.72
CA CYS A 208 8.71 3.80 -0.13
C CYS A 208 8.25 2.76 -1.13
N TYR A 209 8.08 3.14 -2.40
CA TYR A 209 7.68 2.20 -3.45
C TYR A 209 8.77 1.16 -3.71
N VAL A 210 10.02 1.63 -3.85
CA VAL A 210 11.19 0.82 -4.20
C VAL A 210 12.40 1.15 -3.34
N GLU A 211 13.42 0.29 -3.40
CA GLU A 211 14.67 0.47 -2.66
C GLU A 211 15.29 1.86 -2.88
N GLY A 212 15.22 2.41 -4.10
CA GLY A 212 15.71 3.75 -4.40
C GLY A 212 15.05 4.86 -3.56
N ASN A 213 13.77 4.70 -3.20
CA ASN A 213 13.09 5.65 -2.32
C ASN A 213 13.69 5.61 -0.91
N TYR A 214 13.97 4.40 -0.41
CA TYR A 214 14.48 4.20 0.93
C TYR A 214 15.97 4.48 1.06
N ALA A 215 16.79 3.83 0.24
CA ALA A 215 18.25 3.83 0.34
C ALA A 215 18.87 5.14 -0.15
N ASP A 216 18.42 5.62 -1.31
CA ASP A 216 18.95 6.85 -1.93
C ASP A 216 18.18 8.11 -1.52
N GLU A 217 17.12 7.97 -0.73
CA GLU A 217 16.26 9.06 -0.24
C GLU A 217 15.65 9.89 -1.37
N VAL A 218 15.32 9.24 -2.49
CA VAL A 218 14.68 9.88 -3.64
C VAL A 218 13.16 9.76 -3.49
N PRO A 219 12.40 10.87 -3.38
CA PRO A 219 10.96 10.80 -3.22
C PRO A 219 10.25 10.29 -4.48
N LEU A 220 8.95 10.02 -4.36
CA LEU A 220 8.10 9.76 -5.51
C LEU A 220 7.99 11.00 -6.41
N GLY A 221 7.67 10.77 -7.68
CA GLY A 221 7.42 11.84 -8.63
C GLY A 221 6.27 12.76 -8.18
N PRO A 222 6.23 14.03 -8.61
CA PRO A 222 5.30 15.04 -8.07
C PRO A 222 3.81 14.71 -8.19
N GLY A 223 3.42 13.81 -9.10
CA GLY A 223 2.03 13.37 -9.24
C GLY A 223 1.57 12.39 -8.16
N LEU A 224 2.51 11.76 -7.46
CA LEU A 224 2.27 10.77 -6.40
C LEU A 224 2.78 11.26 -5.03
N LEU A 225 3.10 12.54 -4.88
CA LEU A 225 3.67 13.07 -3.64
C LEU A 225 2.81 14.23 -3.12
N TRP A 226 2.08 13.98 -2.04
CA TRP A 226 1.28 14.99 -1.36
C TRP A 226 2.16 16.06 -0.69
N SER A 227 3.22 15.63 0.00
CA SER A 227 4.09 16.51 0.78
C SER A 227 5.50 15.94 0.88
N GLU A 228 6.44 16.53 0.14
CA GLU A 228 7.86 16.13 0.18
C GLU A 228 8.45 16.26 1.59
N ARG A 229 8.09 17.33 2.32
CA ARG A 229 8.60 17.51 3.69
C ARG A 229 8.14 16.39 4.60
N ASP A 230 6.85 16.08 4.57
CA ASP A 230 6.28 15.09 5.48
C ASP A 230 6.80 13.70 5.09
N TRP A 231 6.95 13.42 3.78
CA TRP A 231 7.61 12.22 3.26
C TRP A 231 9.02 12.05 3.83
N PHE A 232 9.88 13.08 3.77
CA PHE A 232 11.21 12.97 4.37
C PHE A 232 11.16 12.70 5.88
N GLU A 233 10.22 13.28 6.62
CA GLU A 233 10.06 13.01 8.07
C GLU A 233 9.58 11.57 8.34
N SER A 234 8.68 11.05 7.51
CA SER A 234 8.19 9.66 7.53
C SER A 234 9.29 8.66 7.21
N LEU A 235 10.09 8.90 6.16
CA LEU A 235 11.26 8.09 5.83
C LEU A 235 12.24 7.98 6.99
N GLN A 236 12.55 9.09 7.67
CA GLN A 236 13.45 9.05 8.83
C GLN A 236 12.84 8.27 10.01
N THR A 237 11.52 8.24 10.13
CA THR A 237 10.82 7.42 11.13
C THR A 237 10.99 5.93 10.83
N VAL A 238 10.82 5.51 9.57
CA VAL A 238 11.04 4.13 9.13
C VAL A 238 12.50 3.71 9.37
N LYS A 239 13.47 4.55 8.96
CA LYS A 239 14.91 4.29 9.17
C LYS A 239 15.28 4.17 10.64
N GLU A 240 14.70 5.01 11.51
CA GLU A 240 14.94 4.93 12.94
C GLU A 240 14.36 3.65 13.56
N LEU A 241 13.19 3.19 13.09
CA LEU A 241 12.61 1.93 13.51
C LEU A 241 13.48 0.74 13.08
N GLU A 242 13.92 0.70 11.82
CA GLU A 242 14.85 -0.33 11.32
C GLU A 242 16.12 -0.35 12.18
N ARG A 243 16.73 0.80 12.43
CA ARG A 243 17.95 0.92 13.24
C ARG A 243 17.79 0.39 14.67
N ARG A 244 16.59 0.53 15.25
CA ARG A 244 16.30 0.14 16.64
C ARG A 244 15.91 -1.33 16.79
N THR A 245 15.23 -1.88 15.81
CA THR A 245 14.64 -3.22 15.84
C THR A 245 15.47 -4.24 15.08
N GLY A 246 16.16 -3.80 14.01
CA GLY A 246 16.73 -4.69 13.00
C GLY A 246 15.68 -5.34 12.12
N GLY A 247 14.45 -4.81 12.10
CA GLY A 247 13.33 -5.36 11.35
C GLY A 247 13.49 -5.19 9.84
N ASP A 248 12.86 -6.09 9.09
CA ASP A 248 12.84 -6.05 7.65
C ASP A 248 11.88 -4.97 7.14
N VAL A 249 12.38 -4.03 6.35
CA VAL A 249 11.54 -3.00 5.70
C VAL A 249 10.89 -3.56 4.45
N LEU A 250 9.56 -3.51 4.40
CA LEU A 250 8.72 -3.94 3.27
C LEU A 250 8.19 -2.70 2.52
N PHE A 251 8.54 -2.61 1.23
CA PHE A 251 8.21 -1.52 0.32
C PHE A 251 6.86 -1.75 -0.38
N GLY A 252 6.25 -0.68 -0.90
CA GLY A 252 4.93 -0.75 -1.55
C GLY A 252 4.94 -1.54 -2.87
N HIS A 253 5.97 -1.36 -3.69
CA HIS A 253 5.90 -1.74 -5.12
C HIS A 253 7.19 -2.37 -5.68
N ASP A 254 8.10 -2.78 -4.81
CA ASP A 254 9.39 -3.38 -5.17
C ASP A 254 9.28 -4.90 -5.34
N LEU A 255 9.27 -5.37 -6.59
CA LEU A 255 9.11 -6.80 -6.88
C LEU A 255 10.28 -7.65 -6.34
N ASP A 256 11.51 -7.14 -6.40
CA ASP A 256 12.68 -7.87 -5.93
C ASP A 256 12.66 -7.98 -4.40
N ARG A 257 12.32 -6.88 -3.70
CA ARG A 257 12.16 -6.88 -2.25
C ARG A 257 11.02 -7.79 -1.81
N PHE A 258 9.85 -7.68 -2.43
CA PHE A 258 8.70 -8.55 -2.18
C PHE A 258 9.08 -10.03 -2.33
N SER A 259 9.71 -10.39 -3.46
CA SER A 259 10.12 -11.77 -3.75
C SER A 259 11.20 -12.29 -2.80
N SER A 260 12.03 -11.40 -2.23
CA SER A 260 13.10 -11.78 -1.31
C SER A 260 12.61 -12.40 0.00
N PHE A 261 11.36 -12.11 0.39
CA PHE A 261 10.73 -12.64 1.60
C PHE A 261 10.04 -13.99 1.41
N GLY A 262 9.91 -14.46 0.16
CA GLY A 262 9.27 -15.75 -0.15
C GLY A 262 7.84 -15.83 0.41
N ASP A 263 7.58 -16.82 1.26
CA ASP A 263 6.27 -17.04 1.86
C ASP A 263 5.94 -16.02 3.00
N GLY A 264 6.89 -15.15 3.36
CA GLY A 264 6.75 -14.15 4.43
C GLY A 264 7.42 -14.55 5.74
N TRP A 265 6.93 -14.04 6.87
CA TRP A 265 7.49 -14.24 8.21
C TRP A 265 6.69 -15.33 8.94
N ASN A 266 6.87 -16.56 8.46
CA ASN A 266 6.17 -17.75 8.97
C ASN A 266 7.17 -18.62 9.75
N VAL A 267 6.77 -19.11 10.93
CA VAL A 267 7.58 -20.05 11.75
C VAL A 267 6.82 -21.33 12.01
#